data_AF-A0A1V4HTL1-F1
#
_entry.id   AF-A0A1V4HTL1-F1
#
_cell.length_a   1.000
_cell.length_b   1.000
_cell.length_c   1.000
_cell.angle_alpha   90.00
_cell.angle_beta   90.00
_cell.angle_gamma   90.00
#
_symmetry.space_group_name_H-M   'P 1'
#
loop_
_entity.id
_entity.type
_entity.pdbx_description
1 polymer ?
#
loop_
_entity_poly.entity_id
_entity_poly.type
_entity_poly.pdbx_seq_one_letter_code
_entity_poly.pdbx_strand_id
1 'polypeptide(L)'
;MHEVTVKTALNDSFFETYETKFKALADRKRLQIMYELTQRGKTCVCDLCDIVEMAQSKLSYHLKILLDAKLITKEIIGTWSYYEINNNEVNALLSEQLCCIFRPSGS
;
A
#
# COMPACT_ATOMS: atom_id res chain seq x y z
N MET A 1 0.42 21.86 -30.98
CA MET A 1 0.47 20.38 -31.01
C MET A 1 1.67 19.85 -30.21
N HIS A 2 1.84 20.29 -28.95
CA HIS A 2 2.91 19.81 -28.05
C HIS A 2 2.41 19.54 -26.61
N GLU A 3 1.18 19.95 -26.26
CA GLU A 3 0.61 19.75 -24.92
C GLU A 3 -0.11 18.40 -24.74
N VAL A 4 -0.51 17.75 -25.83
CA VAL A 4 -1.33 16.52 -25.77
C VAL A 4 -0.50 15.30 -25.35
N THR A 5 0.76 15.22 -25.77
CA THR A 5 1.63 14.06 -25.48
C THR A 5 2.10 14.01 -24.01
N VAL A 6 2.24 15.17 -23.36
CA VAL A 6 2.67 15.26 -21.95
C VAL A 6 1.54 14.85 -20.99
N LYS A 7 0.28 15.21 -21.29
CA LYS A 7 -0.87 14.83 -20.46
C LYS A 7 -1.13 13.31 -20.44
N THR A 8 -0.89 12.62 -21.54
CA THR A 8 -1.12 11.16 -21.63
C THR A 8 -0.05 10.36 -20.88
N ALA A 9 1.23 10.73 -20.99
CA ALA A 9 2.32 10.04 -20.30
C ALA A 9 2.28 10.19 -18.77
N LEU A 10 1.76 11.33 -18.26
CA LEU A 10 1.51 11.53 -16.83
C LEU A 10 0.36 10.63 -16.32
N ASN A 11 -0.61 10.30 -17.19
CA ASN A 11 -1.75 9.47 -16.83
C ASN A 11 -1.40 7.97 -16.79
N ASP A 12 -0.56 7.48 -17.71
CA ASP A 12 -0.19 6.05 -17.75
C ASP A 12 0.60 5.64 -16.49
N SER A 13 1.61 6.42 -16.10
CA SER A 13 2.38 6.17 -14.87
C SER A 13 1.53 6.30 -13.59
N PHE A 14 0.52 7.18 -13.63
CA PHE A 14 -0.44 7.34 -12.55
C PHE A 14 -1.34 6.09 -12.42
N PHE A 15 -1.92 5.59 -13.52
CA PHE A 15 -2.74 4.38 -13.50
C PHE A 15 -1.96 3.14 -13.08
N GLU A 16 -0.71 2.97 -13.54
CA GLU A 16 0.17 1.87 -13.10
C GLU A 16 0.42 1.89 -11.59
N THR A 17 0.56 3.08 -11.01
CA THR A 17 0.73 3.25 -9.56
C THR A 17 -0.51 2.78 -8.81
N TYR A 18 -1.70 3.20 -9.24
CA TYR A 18 -2.95 2.75 -8.62
C TYR A 18 -3.23 1.27 -8.85
N GLU A 19 -2.98 0.76 -10.05
CA GLU A 19 -3.09 -0.66 -10.36
C GLU A 19 -2.23 -1.50 -9.42
N THR A 20 -0.98 -1.11 -9.21
CA THR A 20 -0.05 -1.79 -8.28
C THR A 20 -0.59 -1.80 -6.86
N LYS A 21 -1.07 -0.63 -6.37
CA LYS A 21 -1.65 -0.51 -5.03
C LYS A 21 -2.93 -1.31 -4.87
N PHE A 22 -3.85 -1.26 -5.83
CA PHE A 22 -5.10 -2.01 -5.79
C PHE A 22 -4.86 -3.51 -5.87
N LYS A 23 -3.93 -3.99 -6.70
CA LYS A 23 -3.52 -5.40 -6.71
C LYS A 23 -2.96 -5.84 -5.35
N ALA A 24 -2.16 -4.98 -4.71
CA ALA A 24 -1.68 -5.24 -3.36
C ALA A 24 -2.82 -5.27 -2.32
N LEU A 25 -3.86 -4.46 -2.47
CA LEU A 25 -5.02 -4.46 -1.56
C LEU A 25 -6.06 -5.55 -1.86
N ALA A 26 -6.08 -6.11 -3.06
CA ALA A 26 -7.01 -7.16 -3.51
C ALA A 26 -6.69 -8.56 -2.94
N ASP A 27 -6.37 -8.65 -1.64
CA ASP A 27 -6.15 -9.90 -0.92
C ASP A 27 -6.56 -9.75 0.54
N ARG A 28 -7.33 -10.73 1.03
CA ARG A 28 -7.90 -10.70 2.39
C ARG A 28 -6.82 -10.65 3.47
N LYS A 29 -5.72 -11.39 3.32
CA LYS A 29 -4.66 -11.43 4.34
C LYS A 29 -3.87 -10.13 4.36
N ARG A 30 -3.61 -9.51 3.21
CA ARG A 30 -3.00 -8.17 3.13
C ARG A 30 -3.87 -7.11 3.77
N LEU A 31 -5.19 -7.14 3.56
CA LEU A 31 -6.11 -6.23 4.25
C LEU A 31 -6.08 -6.41 5.77
N GLN A 32 -6.02 -7.66 6.25
CA GLN A 32 -5.88 -7.95 7.68
C GLN A 32 -4.56 -7.39 8.25
N ILE A 33 -3.44 -7.58 7.55
CA ILE A 33 -2.13 -7.02 7.97
C ILE A 33 -2.19 -5.49 8.04
N MET A 34 -2.76 -4.84 7.02
CA MET A 34 -2.92 -3.38 7.00
C MET A 34 -3.74 -2.91 8.20
N TYR A 35 -4.86 -3.56 8.49
CA TYR A 35 -5.69 -3.24 9.66
C TYR A 35 -4.90 -3.34 10.98
N GLU A 36 -4.17 -4.44 11.19
CA GLU A 36 -3.38 -4.62 12.43
C GLU A 36 -2.28 -3.55 12.57
N LEU A 37 -1.60 -3.20 11.48
CA LEU A 37 -0.61 -2.12 11.46
C LEU A 37 -1.23 -0.74 11.72
N THR A 38 -2.45 -0.50 11.26
CA THR A 38 -3.19 0.74 11.58
C THR A 38 -3.51 0.81 13.07
N GLN A 39 -3.95 -0.29 13.67
CA GLN A 39 -4.36 -0.32 15.08
C GLN A 39 -3.18 -0.27 16.05
N ARG A 40 -2.04 -0.85 15.68
CA ARG A 40 -0.88 -1.05 16.57
C ARG A 40 0.29 -0.12 16.27
N GLY A 41 0.32 0.49 15.08
CA GLY A 41 1.46 1.26 14.60
C GLY A 41 2.65 0.36 14.26
N LYS A 42 3.86 0.81 14.60
CA LYS A 42 5.10 0.08 14.34
C LYS A 42 5.11 -1.26 15.07
N THR A 43 5.09 -2.35 14.31
CA THR A 43 4.94 -3.72 14.83
C THR A 43 6.06 -4.63 14.32
N CYS A 44 6.60 -5.49 15.21
CA CYS A 44 7.64 -6.46 14.83
C CYS A 44 7.06 -7.55 13.93
N VAL A 45 7.91 -8.10 13.04
CA VAL A 45 7.54 -9.24 12.19
C VAL A 45 7.10 -10.48 13.00
N CYS A 46 7.66 -10.70 14.19
CA CYS A 46 7.28 -11.81 15.06
C CYS A 46 5.86 -11.64 15.59
N ASP A 47 5.57 -10.48 16.16
CA ASP A 47 4.23 -10.17 16.66
C ASP A 47 3.19 -10.27 15.53
N LEU A 48 3.51 -9.78 14.32
CA LEU A 48 2.63 -9.92 13.17
C LEU A 48 2.37 -11.39 12.79
N CYS A 49 3.39 -12.26 12.83
CA CYS A 49 3.21 -13.70 12.56
C CYS A 49 2.18 -14.30 13.51
N ASP A 50 2.27 -13.95 14.79
CA ASP A 50 1.38 -14.45 15.83
C ASP A 50 -0.04 -13.88 15.66
N ILE A 51 -0.17 -12.57 15.40
CA ILE A 51 -1.46 -11.89 15.24
C ILE A 51 -2.24 -12.41 14.02
N VAL A 52 -1.57 -12.59 12.87
CA VAL A 52 -2.25 -13.03 11.63
C VAL A 52 -2.31 -14.54 11.47
N GLU A 53 -1.82 -15.27 12.48
CA GLU A 53 -1.72 -16.73 12.56
C GLU A 53 -1.08 -17.32 11.29
N MET A 54 0.10 -16.82 10.96
CA MET A 54 0.77 -17.13 9.70
C MET A 54 2.26 -17.39 9.89
N ALA A 55 2.75 -18.44 9.22
CA ALA A 55 4.20 -18.69 9.14
C ALA A 55 4.93 -17.49 8.51
N GLN A 56 6.10 -17.18 9.05
CA GLN A 56 6.92 -16.04 8.65
C GLN A 56 7.25 -16.00 7.15
N SER A 57 7.43 -17.16 6.50
CA SER A 57 7.69 -17.23 5.05
C SER A 57 6.53 -16.70 4.21
N LYS A 58 5.29 -17.06 4.58
CA LYS A 58 4.07 -16.55 3.93
C LYS A 58 3.85 -15.08 4.26
N LEU A 59 4.06 -14.68 5.53
CA LEU A 59 3.92 -13.29 5.93
C LEU A 59 4.90 -12.38 5.17
N SER A 60 6.16 -12.81 5.02
CA SER A 60 7.20 -12.07 4.31
C SER A 60 6.83 -11.82 2.84
N TYR A 61 6.15 -12.79 2.19
CA TYR A 61 5.62 -12.61 0.84
C TYR A 61 4.56 -11.50 0.77
N HIS A 62 3.59 -11.50 1.70
CA HIS A 62 2.58 -10.45 1.76
C HIS A 62 3.18 -9.08 2.08
N LEU A 63 4.10 -9.01 3.04
CA LEU A 63 4.81 -7.78 3.41
C LEU A 63 5.63 -7.22 2.25
N LYS A 64 6.29 -8.08 1.47
CA LYS A 64 7.03 -7.65 0.27
C LYS A 64 6.11 -6.97 -0.74
N ILE A 65 4.94 -7.56 -1.03
CA ILE A 65 3.98 -6.96 -1.98
C ILE A 65 3.48 -5.60 -1.48
N LEU A 66 3.22 -5.47 -0.17
CA LEU A 66 2.80 -4.21 0.43
C LEU A 66 3.91 -3.15 0.42
N LEU A 67 5.17 -3.56 0.63
CA LEU A 67 6.36 -2.70 0.51
C LEU A 67 6.57 -2.22 -0.93
N ASP A 68 6.48 -3.13 -1.89
CA ASP A 68 6.65 -2.82 -3.32
C ASP A 68 5.56 -1.84 -3.79
N ALA A 69 4.35 -1.94 -3.24
CA ALA A 69 3.25 -1.00 -3.44
C ALA A 69 3.35 0.29 -2.59
N LYS A 70 4.39 0.44 -1.77
CA LYS A 70 4.65 1.56 -0.86
C LYS A 70 3.59 1.81 0.21
N LEU A 71 2.71 0.84 0.47
CA LEU A 71 1.61 0.96 1.44
C LEU A 71 2.07 0.86 2.89
N ILE A 72 3.22 0.21 3.10
CA ILE A 72 3.88 0.08 4.40
C ILE A 72 5.34 0.48 4.27
N THR A 73 5.97 0.81 5.39
CA THR A 73 7.43 0.99 5.49
C THR A 73 8.02 -0.11 6.37
N LYS A 74 9.34 -0.27 6.27
CA LYS A 74 10.10 -1.22 7.06
C LYS A 74 11.28 -0.52 7.71
N GLU A 75 11.49 -0.79 8.98
CA GLU A 75 12.69 -0.40 9.72
C GLU A 75 13.36 -1.63 10.34
N ILE A 76 14.69 -1.66 10.36
CA ILE A 76 15.45 -2.74 11.00
C ILE A 76 16.07 -2.17 12.28
N ILE A 77 15.71 -2.75 13.42
CA ILE A 77 16.24 -2.39 14.73
C ILE A 77 16.94 -3.62 15.31
N GLY A 78 18.27 -3.59 15.33
CA GLY A 78 19.08 -4.76 15.64
C GLY A 78 18.89 -5.86 14.60
N THR A 79 18.45 -7.05 15.03
CA THR A 79 18.15 -8.19 14.14
C THR A 79 16.67 -8.26 13.73
N TRP A 80 15.82 -7.38 14.28
CA TRP A 80 14.38 -7.44 14.10
C TRP A 80 13.89 -6.46 13.04
N SER A 81 12.92 -6.87 12.25
CA SER A 81 12.24 -6.04 11.26
C SER A 81 10.91 -5.57 11.81
N TYR A 82 10.68 -4.27 11.77
CA TYR A 82 9.45 -3.61 12.16
C TYR A 82 8.77 -3.02 10.93
N TYR A 83 7.44 -3.07 10.93
CA TYR A 83 6.59 -2.60 9.85
C TYR A 83 5.56 -1.62 10.39
N GLU A 84 5.21 -0.62 9.58
CA GLU A 84 4.19 0.38 9.91
C GLU A 84 3.48 0.86 8.64
N ILE A 85 2.29 1.45 8.79
CA ILE A 85 1.55 2.03 7.68
C ILE A 85 2.27 3.25 7.13
N ASN A 86 2.40 3.32 5.80
CA ASN A 86 2.80 4.54 5.13
C ASN A 86 1.58 5.48 4.98
N ASN A 87 1.33 6.28 6.00
CA ASN A 87 0.16 7.16 6.05
C ASN A 87 0.08 8.11 4.85
N ASN A 88 1.21 8.58 4.32
CA ASN A 88 1.22 9.49 3.16
C ASN A 88 0.65 8.80 1.92
N GLU A 89 1.10 7.58 1.64
CA GLU A 89 0.68 6.81 0.46
C GLU A 89 -0.76 6.28 0.58
N VAL A 90 -1.19 5.92 1.79
CA VAL A 90 -2.57 5.49 2.08
C VAL A 90 -3.55 6.67 2.01
N ASN A 91 -3.18 7.84 2.54
CA ASN A 91 -4.03 9.03 2.44
C ASN A 91 -4.14 9.51 0.98
N ALA A 92 -3.07 9.39 0.19
CA ALA A 92 -3.10 9.69 -1.23
C ALA A 92 -4.06 8.76 -2.01
N LEU A 93 -4.13 7.47 -1.64
CA LEU A 93 -5.12 6.53 -2.19
C LEU A 93 -6.55 6.99 -1.93
N LEU A 94 -6.84 7.54 -0.76
CA LEU A 94 -8.18 7.98 -0.38
C LEU A 94 -8.46 9.45 -0.71
N SER A 95 -7.60 10.07 -1.53
CA SER A 95 -7.69 11.50 -1.85
C SER A 95 -8.75 11.81 -2.91
N GLU A 96 -9.18 13.06 -2.97
CA GLU A 96 -10.11 13.57 -4.00
C GLU A 96 -9.60 13.35 -5.42
N GLN A 97 -8.28 13.27 -5.63
CA GLN A 97 -7.69 12.99 -6.94
C GLN A 97 -8.06 11.59 -7.44
N LEU A 98 -8.13 10.59 -6.56
CA LEU A 98 -8.67 9.27 -6.91
C LEU A 98 -10.18 9.36 -7.17
N CYS A 99 -10.92 10.15 -6.38
CA CYS A 99 -12.36 10.30 -6.58
C CYS A 99 -12.71 10.82 -7.99
N CYS A 100 -11.89 11.71 -8.55
CA CYS A 100 -12.07 12.20 -9.92
C CYS A 100 -11.85 11.13 -11.02
N ILE A 101 -11.20 9.99 -10.70
CA ILE A 101 -11.12 8.83 -11.62
C ILE A 101 -12.48 8.17 -11.79
N PHE A 102 -13.25 8.07 -10.70
CA PHE A 102 -14.51 7.32 -10.65
C PHE A 102 -15.76 8.20 -10.69
N ARG A 103 -15.62 9.49 -10.41
CA ARG A 103 -16.71 10.47 -10.40
C ARG A 103 -16.31 11.69 -11.24
N PRO A 104 -16.98 11.96 -12.38
CA PRO A 104 -16.74 13.19 -13.11
C PRO A 104 -17.11 14.39 -12.24
N SER A 105 -16.22 15.38 -12.21
CA SER A 105 -16.41 16.63 -11.48
C SER A 105 -17.50 17.45 -12.17
N GLY A 106 -18.75 17.32 -11.71
CA GLY A 106 -19.89 18.06 -12.25
C GLY A 106 -21.18 17.27 -12.18
N SER A 107 -21.93 17.45 -11.09
CA SER A 107 -23.38 17.28 -11.05
C SER A 107 -23.94 18.32 -10.08
#